data_AF-A0A060Z7D7-F1
#
_entry.id   AF-A0A060Z7D7-F1
#
_cell.length_a   1.000
_cell.length_b   1.000
_cell.length_c   1.000
_cell.angle_alpha   90.00
_cell.angle_beta   90.00
_cell.angle_gamma   90.00
#
_symmetry.space_group_name_H-M   'P 1'
#
loop_
_entity.id
_entity.type
_entity.pdbx_description
1 polymer ?
#
loop_
_entity_poly.entity_id
_entity_poly.type
_entity_poly.pdbx_seq_one_letter_code
_entity_poly.pdbx_strand_id
1 'polypeptide(L)'
;MSTCVCMLNQHISQCFQVDLARTFTFRNSKQTYHGIPIIAANMDTTGTFEMARVLSKHTLFTAMQKHYSLDEWKTFAVNHPECLEHIAASSGSGKADLERLCEILEAIPDIKYICLDVANGYSEYFVEFVKTVRDKFPKHTIMVR
;
A
#
# COMPACT_ATOMS: atom_id res chain seq x y z
N MET A 1 28.26 8.78 -12.56
CA MET A 1 27.67 10.14 -12.48
C MET A 1 27.09 10.29 -11.08
N SER A 2 27.75 11.03 -10.18
CA SER A 2 27.15 11.39 -8.89
C SER A 2 26.21 12.57 -9.11
N THR A 3 24.91 12.35 -8.93
CA THR A 3 23.94 13.44 -8.89
C THR A 3 24.22 14.27 -7.64
N CYS A 4 24.71 15.49 -7.81
CA CYS A 4 24.86 16.44 -6.72
C CYS A 4 23.46 16.94 -6.33
N VAL A 5 23.07 16.75 -5.07
CA VAL A 5 21.87 17.40 -4.53
C VAL A 5 22.26 18.84 -4.23
N CYS A 6 21.85 19.78 -5.09
CA CYS A 6 22.07 21.21 -4.86
C CYS A 6 21.21 21.68 -3.68
N MET A 7 21.85 22.06 -2.57
CA MET A 7 21.17 22.73 -1.46
C MET A 7 20.68 24.11 -1.92
N LEU A 8 19.36 24.27 -1.97
CA LEU A 8 18.71 25.55 -2.24
C LEU A 8 18.75 26.43 -0.98
N ASN A 9 18.87 27.74 -1.16
CA ASN A 9 18.78 28.69 -0.06
C ASN A 9 17.32 28.74 0.43
N GLN A 10 17.03 28.14 1.60
CA GLN A 10 15.67 28.03 2.14
C GLN A 10 15.50 28.85 3.42
N HIS A 11 14.29 29.38 3.64
CA HIS A 11 13.92 30.13 4.84
C HIS A 11 13.56 29.25 6.05
N ILE A 12 13.61 27.92 5.89
CA ILE A 12 13.35 26.96 6.97
C ILE A 12 14.60 26.93 7.86
N SER A 13 14.45 27.43 9.08
CA SER A 13 15.58 27.57 10.03
C SER A 13 15.73 26.36 10.95
N GLN A 14 14.66 25.56 11.13
CA GLN A 14 14.63 24.44 12.07
C GLN A 14 13.89 23.24 11.48
N CYS A 15 14.42 22.03 11.69
CA CYS A 15 13.91 20.80 11.07
C CYS A 15 12.46 20.43 11.47
N PHE A 16 11.97 20.89 12.62
CA PHE A 16 10.59 20.60 13.05
C PHE A 16 9.53 21.40 12.27
N GLN A 17 9.93 22.44 11.54
CA GLN A 17 9.01 23.24 10.72
C GLN A 17 8.66 22.55 9.40
N VAL A 18 9.27 21.40 9.09
CA VAL A 18 9.07 20.67 7.85
C VAL A 18 7.81 19.79 7.97
N ASP A 19 6.83 20.04 7.11
CA ASP A 19 5.70 19.14 6.93
C ASP A 19 6.05 18.03 5.92
N LEU A 20 6.02 16.78 6.40
CA LEU A 20 6.27 15.58 5.61
C LEU A 20 5.01 15.01 4.97
N ALA A 21 3.82 15.42 5.42
CA ALA A 21 2.57 14.92 4.89
C ALA A 21 2.37 15.37 3.44
N ARG A 22 1.79 14.50 2.63
CA ARG A 22 1.48 14.77 1.24
C ARG A 22 0.06 14.33 0.94
N THR A 23 -0.60 15.09 0.08
CA THR A 23 -1.92 14.74 -0.45
C THR A 23 -1.79 14.36 -1.92
N PHE A 24 -2.22 13.15 -2.28
CA PHE A 24 -2.22 12.67 -3.66
C PHE A 24 -3.63 12.30 -4.09
N THR A 25 -4.00 12.64 -5.32
CA THR A 25 -5.20 12.10 -5.96
C THR A 25 -4.79 11.16 -7.08
N PHE A 26 -5.14 9.88 -6.96
CA PHE A 26 -4.66 8.85 -7.87
C PHE A 26 -5.44 8.86 -9.19
N ARG A 27 -4.70 8.81 -10.31
CA ARG A 27 -5.26 8.93 -11.65
C ARG A 27 -6.39 7.94 -11.95
N ASN A 28 -6.21 6.66 -11.60
CA ASN A 28 -7.11 5.59 -12.04
C ASN A 28 -8.22 5.32 -11.04
N SER A 29 -7.90 5.25 -9.74
CA SER A 29 -8.88 5.00 -8.68
C SER A 29 -9.70 6.23 -8.30
N LYS A 30 -9.20 7.43 -8.62
CA LYS A 30 -9.76 8.74 -8.20
C LYS A 30 -9.78 8.96 -6.70
N GLN A 31 -9.21 8.05 -5.92
CA GLN A 31 -9.09 8.21 -4.47
C GLN A 31 -8.03 9.25 -4.11
N THR A 32 -8.20 9.87 -2.95
CA THR A 32 -7.25 10.79 -2.37
C THR A 32 -6.60 10.16 -1.15
N TYR A 33 -5.26 10.20 -1.10
CA TYR A 33 -4.47 9.82 0.06
C TYR A 33 -3.93 11.06 0.74
N HIS A 34 -3.94 11.08 2.07
CA HIS A 34 -3.21 12.05 2.87
C HIS A 34 -2.37 11.33 3.92
N GLY A 35 -1.07 11.60 3.95
CA GLY A 35 -0.17 11.00 4.94
C GLY A 35 1.30 11.16 4.55
N ILE A 36 2.20 10.56 5.32
CA ILE A 36 3.63 10.57 5.02
C ILE A 36 3.90 9.45 4.00
N PRO A 37 4.48 9.74 2.83
CA PRO A 37 4.66 8.77 1.74
C PRO A 37 5.87 7.84 1.99
N ILE A 38 5.92 7.23 3.17
CA ILE A 38 6.89 6.19 3.53
C ILE A 38 6.10 4.90 3.73
N ILE A 39 6.52 3.85 3.01
CA ILE A 39 5.81 2.58 2.93
C ILE A 39 6.69 1.47 3.49
N ALA A 40 6.21 0.75 4.52
CA ALA A 40 6.82 -0.52 4.92
C ALA A 40 6.60 -1.57 3.82
N ALA A 41 7.67 -2.26 3.44
CA ALA A 41 7.64 -3.26 2.38
C ALA A 41 6.81 -4.49 2.76
N ASN A 42 6.16 -5.13 1.78
CA ASN A 42 5.35 -6.35 1.92
C ASN A 42 6.16 -7.63 2.18
N MET A 43 7.33 -7.51 2.79
CA MET A 43 8.14 -8.66 3.18
C MET A 43 7.62 -9.25 4.49
N ASP A 44 7.78 -10.55 4.67
CA ASP A 44 7.19 -11.30 5.79
C ASP A 44 7.63 -10.81 7.18
N THR A 45 8.82 -10.20 7.25
CA THR A 45 9.40 -9.65 8.48
C THR A 45 9.19 -8.14 8.65
N THR A 46 8.61 -7.46 7.66
CA THR A 46 8.44 -6.00 7.65
C THR A 46 6.98 -5.60 7.55
N GLY A 47 6.23 -6.15 6.61
CA GLY A 47 4.82 -5.85 6.34
C GLY A 47 3.85 -6.58 7.27
N THR A 48 4.12 -6.57 8.57
CA THR A 48 3.32 -7.28 9.58
C THR A 48 2.19 -6.41 10.15
N PHE A 49 1.21 -7.04 10.81
CA PHE A 49 0.12 -6.33 11.48
C PHE A 49 0.61 -5.41 12.61
N GLU A 50 1.63 -5.84 13.33
CA GLU A 50 2.28 -5.06 14.39
C GLU A 50 2.93 -3.80 13.79
N MET A 51 3.60 -3.95 12.65
CA MET A 51 4.20 -2.81 11.95
C MET A 51 3.12 -1.83 11.48
N ALA A 52 2.05 -2.32 10.84
CA ALA A 52 0.92 -1.50 10.43
C ALA A 52 0.31 -0.70 11.60
N ARG A 53 0.15 -1.34 12.76
CA ARG A 53 -0.38 -0.68 13.97
C ARG A 53 0.52 0.44 14.50
N VAL A 54 1.84 0.28 14.41
CA VAL A 54 2.77 1.32 14.89
C VAL A 54 2.86 2.45 13.88
N LEU A 55 2.95 2.13 12.59
CA LEU A 55 3.11 3.12 11.52
C LEU A 55 1.86 3.98 11.29
N SER A 56 0.66 3.41 11.42
CA SER A 56 -0.60 4.14 11.24
C SER A 56 -0.72 5.32 12.21
N LYS A 57 -0.20 5.21 13.43
CA LYS A 57 -0.16 6.30 14.44
C LYS A 57 0.60 7.54 13.96
N HIS A 58 1.48 7.36 12.99
CA HIS A 58 2.30 8.42 12.41
C HIS A 58 1.86 8.77 10.98
N THR A 59 0.70 8.26 10.50
CA THR A 59 0.24 8.39 9.11
C THR A 59 1.21 7.81 8.08
N LEU A 60 2.02 6.82 8.49
CA LEU A 60 2.86 6.02 7.59
C LEU A 60 2.06 4.82 7.07
N PHE A 61 2.50 4.31 5.93
CA PHE A 61 1.79 3.29 5.18
C PHE A 61 2.46 1.91 5.29
N THR A 62 1.68 0.84 5.26
CA THR A 62 2.20 -0.54 5.24
C THR A 62 1.64 -1.34 4.07
N ALA A 63 2.52 -1.81 3.18
CA ALA A 63 2.15 -2.89 2.27
C ALA A 63 2.23 -4.19 3.06
N MET A 64 1.10 -4.86 3.26
CA MET A 64 1.03 -6.04 4.11
C MET A 64 1.61 -7.26 3.39
N GLN A 65 2.28 -8.16 4.11
CA GLN A 65 2.70 -9.44 3.54
C GLN A 65 1.49 -10.27 3.08
N LYS A 66 1.69 -11.18 2.13
CA LYS A 66 0.59 -11.95 1.50
C LYS A 66 0.26 -13.28 2.19
N HIS A 67 0.93 -13.61 3.29
CA HIS A 67 0.86 -14.93 3.92
C HIS A 67 -0.17 -15.05 5.06
N TYR A 68 -0.79 -13.95 5.49
CA TYR A 68 -1.85 -13.99 6.49
C TYR A 68 -3.13 -14.62 5.95
N SER A 69 -3.78 -15.42 6.80
CA SER A 69 -5.09 -15.99 6.52
C SER A 69 -6.21 -14.94 6.58
N LEU A 70 -7.35 -15.26 5.96
CA LEU A 70 -8.51 -14.37 5.96
C LEU A 70 -9.02 -14.07 7.38
N ASP A 71 -8.96 -15.05 8.29
CA ASP A 71 -9.43 -14.89 9.66
C ASP A 71 -8.51 -13.97 10.49
N GLU A 72 -7.20 -14.03 10.25
CA GLU A 72 -6.25 -13.08 10.83
C GLU A 72 -6.52 -11.65 10.33
N TRP A 73 -6.77 -11.49 9.03
CA TRP A 73 -7.15 -10.20 8.45
C TRP A 73 -8.44 -9.63 9.05
N LYS A 74 -9.49 -10.46 9.18
CA LYS A 74 -10.75 -10.05 9.82
C LYS A 74 -10.54 -9.64 11.27
N THR A 75 -9.78 -10.44 12.01
CA THR A 75 -9.45 -10.16 13.42
C THR A 75 -8.68 -8.84 13.55
N PHE A 76 -7.70 -8.60 12.68
CA PHE A 76 -6.96 -7.35 12.64
C PHE A 76 -7.87 -6.15 12.33
N ALA A 77 -8.74 -6.27 11.32
CA ALA A 77 -9.64 -5.18 10.92
C ALA A 77 -10.64 -4.79 12.01
N VAL A 78 -11.16 -5.77 12.76
CA VAL A 78 -12.06 -5.51 13.89
C VAL A 78 -11.31 -4.83 15.05
N ASN A 79 -10.08 -5.26 15.34
CA ASN A 79 -9.31 -4.75 16.47
C ASN A 79 -8.62 -3.40 16.19
N HIS A 80 -8.32 -3.11 14.92
CA HIS A 80 -7.53 -1.96 14.48
C HIS A 80 -8.12 -1.28 13.23
N PRO A 81 -9.40 -0.83 13.26
CA PRO A 81 -10.03 -0.20 12.10
C PRO A 81 -9.32 1.08 11.63
N GLU A 82 -8.65 1.79 12.55
CA GLU A 82 -7.85 2.98 12.25
C GLU A 82 -6.66 2.72 11.31
N CYS A 83 -6.19 1.47 11.23
CA CYS A 83 -5.07 1.11 10.37
C CYS A 83 -5.49 0.93 8.91
N LEU A 84 -6.77 0.66 8.64
CA LEU A 84 -7.25 0.22 7.32
C LEU A 84 -7.07 1.28 6.22
N GLU A 85 -7.01 2.56 6.59
CA GLU A 85 -6.75 3.68 5.66
C GLU A 85 -5.32 3.67 5.11
N HIS A 86 -4.35 3.17 5.87
CA HIS A 86 -2.92 3.26 5.55
C HIS A 86 -2.27 1.90 5.28
N ILE A 87 -3.07 0.91 4.83
CA ILE A 87 -2.55 -0.41 4.46
C ILE A 87 -2.96 -0.82 3.05
N ALA A 88 -2.13 -1.67 2.44
CA ALA A 88 -2.46 -2.36 1.20
C ALA A 88 -2.40 -3.88 1.38
N ALA A 89 -3.41 -4.58 0.85
CA ALA A 89 -3.36 -6.03 0.70
C ALA A 89 -2.44 -6.39 -0.48
N SER A 90 -1.46 -7.28 -0.26
CA SER A 90 -0.51 -7.68 -1.31
C SER A 90 -0.92 -8.95 -2.03
N SER A 91 -0.58 -9.04 -3.31
CA SER A 91 -0.78 -10.22 -4.14
C SER A 91 0.35 -10.39 -5.15
N GLY A 92 0.73 -11.64 -5.43
CA GLY A 92 1.46 -11.97 -6.65
C GLY A 92 0.51 -12.04 -7.86
N SER A 93 1.00 -12.57 -8.98
CA SER A 93 0.23 -12.74 -10.22
C SER A 93 -0.40 -14.14 -10.39
N GLY A 94 -0.29 -15.02 -9.39
CA GLY A 94 -0.85 -16.37 -9.45
C GLY A 94 -2.36 -16.40 -9.19
N LYS A 95 -3.06 -17.39 -9.74
CA LYS A 95 -4.51 -17.54 -9.56
C LYS A 95 -4.93 -17.63 -8.08
N ALA A 96 -4.21 -18.44 -7.30
CA ALA A 96 -4.47 -18.59 -5.86
C ALA A 96 -4.19 -17.30 -5.07
N ASP A 97 -3.22 -16.49 -5.49
CA ASP A 97 -2.94 -15.20 -4.85
C ASP A 97 -4.07 -14.21 -5.15
N LEU A 98 -4.59 -14.20 -6.39
CA LEU A 98 -5.74 -13.38 -6.77
C LEU A 98 -7.03 -13.79 -6.03
N GLU A 99 -7.28 -15.09 -5.88
CA GLU A 99 -8.44 -15.59 -5.12
C GLU A 99 -8.39 -15.10 -3.67
N ARG A 100 -7.24 -15.24 -2.99
CA ARG A 100 -7.05 -14.71 -1.63
C ARG A 100 -7.22 -13.20 -1.54
N LEU A 101 -6.67 -12.45 -2.51
CA LEU A 101 -6.84 -11.00 -2.56
C LEU A 101 -8.33 -10.63 -2.66
N CYS A 102 -9.10 -11.33 -3.50
CA CYS A 102 -10.53 -11.09 -3.62
C CYS A 102 -11.26 -11.37 -2.30
N GLU A 103 -10.98 -12.51 -1.66
CA GLU A 103 -11.57 -12.87 -0.37
C GLU A 103 -11.32 -11.80 0.71
N ILE A 104 -10.10 -11.28 0.79
CA ILE A 104 -9.73 -10.24 1.76
C ILE A 104 -10.48 -8.94 1.50
N LEU A 105 -10.50 -8.45 0.25
CA LEU A 105 -11.12 -7.17 -0.10
C LEU A 105 -12.66 -7.21 -0.06
N GLU A 106 -13.26 -8.37 -0.36
CA GLU A 106 -14.71 -8.59 -0.21
C GLU A 106 -15.11 -8.63 1.27
N ALA A 107 -14.29 -9.27 2.11
CA ALA A 107 -14.54 -9.34 3.55
C ALA A 107 -14.26 -8.01 4.29
N ILE A 108 -13.34 -7.18 3.77
CA ILE A 108 -12.90 -5.94 4.43
C ILE A 108 -12.91 -4.78 3.41
N PRO A 109 -14.11 -4.24 3.08
CA PRO A 109 -14.26 -3.20 2.05
C PRO A 109 -13.57 -1.87 2.35
N ASP A 110 -13.11 -1.67 3.58
CA ASP A 110 -12.39 -0.47 4.02
C ASP A 110 -10.94 -0.45 3.56
N ILE A 111 -10.36 -1.60 3.20
CA ILE A 111 -9.03 -1.64 2.57
C ILE A 111 -9.15 -1.06 1.16
N LYS A 112 -8.57 0.12 0.95
CA LYS A 112 -8.66 0.84 -0.34
C LYS A 112 -7.49 0.61 -1.29
N TYR A 113 -6.45 -0.07 -0.84
CA TYR A 113 -5.18 -0.20 -1.56
C TYR A 113 -4.80 -1.65 -1.81
N ILE A 114 -4.21 -1.87 -2.98
CA ILE A 114 -3.73 -3.18 -3.44
C ILE A 114 -2.27 -3.03 -3.83
N CYS A 115 -1.41 -3.93 -3.37
CA CYS A 115 -0.01 -4.01 -3.75
C CYS A 115 0.23 -5.26 -4.61
N LEU A 116 0.38 -5.08 -5.91
CA LEU A 116 0.75 -6.15 -6.83
C LEU A 116 2.27 -6.19 -6.96
N ASP A 117 2.87 -7.30 -6.58
CA ASP A 117 4.33 -7.43 -6.48
C ASP A 117 4.79 -8.74 -7.12
N VAL A 118 5.65 -8.63 -8.14
CA VAL A 118 6.24 -9.76 -8.84
C VAL A 118 7.73 -9.51 -9.11
N ALA A 119 8.53 -10.56 -9.19
CA ALA A 119 9.96 -10.42 -9.48
C ALA A 119 10.26 -9.82 -10.87
N ASN A 120 9.36 -9.98 -11.84
CA ASN A 120 9.51 -9.45 -13.20
C ASN A 120 8.23 -8.73 -13.68
N GLY A 121 8.17 -7.43 -13.41
CA GLY A 121 7.05 -6.56 -13.81
C GLY A 121 6.96 -6.25 -15.31
N TYR A 122 7.95 -6.61 -16.13
CA TYR A 122 7.95 -6.33 -17.58
C TYR A 122 7.20 -7.37 -18.41
N SER A 123 6.71 -8.45 -17.78
CA SER A 123 6.00 -9.50 -18.51
C SER A 123 4.61 -9.03 -18.97
N GLU A 124 4.24 -9.37 -20.21
CA GLU A 124 2.90 -9.11 -20.73
C GLU A 124 1.82 -9.77 -19.86
N TYR A 125 2.12 -10.95 -19.33
CA TYR A 125 1.26 -11.64 -18.37
C TYR A 125 0.91 -10.77 -17.15
N PHE A 126 1.89 -10.05 -16.60
CA PHE A 126 1.66 -9.18 -15.47
C PHE A 126 0.86 -7.92 -15.86
N VAL A 127 1.07 -7.38 -17.05
CA VAL A 127 0.25 -6.26 -17.56
C VAL A 127 -1.23 -6.68 -17.66
N GLU A 128 -1.52 -7.86 -18.21
CA GLU A 128 -2.89 -8.40 -18.26
C GLU A 128 -3.46 -8.71 -16.87
N PHE A 129 -2.60 -9.16 -15.94
CA PHE A 129 -3.00 -9.36 -14.55
C PHE A 129 -3.41 -8.04 -13.88
N VAL A 130 -2.63 -6.96 -14.06
CA VAL A 130 -2.96 -5.62 -13.53
C VAL A 130 -4.29 -5.11 -14.11
N LYS A 131 -4.56 -5.33 -15.40
CA LYS A 131 -5.86 -5.00 -16.02
C LYS A 131 -6.99 -5.78 -15.37
N THR A 132 -6.81 -7.09 -15.21
CA THR A 132 -7.80 -7.97 -14.55
C THR A 132 -8.12 -7.49 -13.12
N VAL A 133 -7.11 -7.14 -12.33
CA VAL A 133 -7.31 -6.61 -10.97
C VAL A 133 -8.00 -5.25 -11.01
N ARG A 134 -7.65 -4.37 -11.96
CA ARG A 134 -8.32 -3.07 -12.13
C ARG A 134 -9.79 -3.21 -12.49
N ASP A 135 -10.14 -4.13 -13.38
CA ASP A 135 -11.53 -4.37 -13.80
C ASP A 135 -12.38 -4.91 -12.64
N LYS A 136 -11.81 -5.79 -11.81
CA LYS A 136 -12.46 -6.29 -10.59
C LYS A 136 -12.60 -5.23 -9.50
N PHE A 137 -11.58 -4.39 -9.33
CA PHE A 137 -11.49 -3.42 -8.24
C PHE A 137 -11.32 -1.99 -8.77
N PRO A 138 -12.32 -1.43 -9.49
CA PRO A 138 -12.17 -0.17 -10.23
C PRO A 138 -11.90 1.03 -9.31
N LYS A 139 -12.40 0.98 -8.07
CA LYS A 139 -12.22 2.03 -7.07
C LYS A 139 -10.94 1.89 -6.26
N HIS A 140 -10.27 0.73 -6.23
CA HIS A 140 -9.08 0.55 -5.39
C HIS A 140 -7.84 1.20 -6.00
N THR A 141 -6.98 1.80 -5.17
CA THR A 141 -5.67 2.28 -5.62
C THR A 141 -4.74 1.08 -5.76
N ILE A 142 -4.13 0.91 -6.94
CA ILE A 142 -3.25 -0.23 -7.22
C ILE A 142 -1.81 0.28 -7.30
N MET A 143 -0.97 -0.25 -6.42
CA MET A 143 0.49 -0.14 -6.46
C MET A 143 1.03 -1.35 -7.21
N VAL A 144 2.01 -1.13 -8.08
CA VAL A 144 2.63 -2.18 -8.90
C VAL A 144 4.14 -2.09 -8.66
N ARG A 145 4.77 -3.19 -8.27
CA ARG A 145 6.23 -3.32 -8.09
C ARG A 145 6.79 -4.43 -8.96
#